data_AF-A0A2V4B2K4-F1
#
_entry.id   AF-A0A2V4B2K4-F1
#
_cell.length_a   1.000
_cell.length_b   1.000
_cell.length_c   1.000
_cell.angle_alpha   90.00
_cell.angle_beta   90.00
_cell.angle_gamma   90.00
#
_symmetry.space_group_name_H-M   'P 1'
#
loop_
_entity.id
_entity.type
_entity.pdbx_description
1 polymer ?
#
loop_
_entity_poly.entity_id
_entity_poly.type
_entity_poly.pdbx_seq_one_letter_code
_entity_poly.pdbx_strand_id
1 'polypeptide(L)'
;MRITLYLLREGVALDKTVLRGRDLFREVPLQPPETADMAWRLFIRTPPEREARWVNYVRPIFADAEAESESRISSKSSGAVLLVHVHQRVFAITFGTGFHALDQGTVELDFGLRVAANCVDPDKITMADARGLGKGRRNATSRLPVPNEVFALGLLTDEEWIRKFGGDVTVTGFAKSARGADSLQLSIDDFDLTKLGPKLRQVLDLYQSTSYRENFPFLDYFRRETDKTLIEHLDRLAGEAVRRRDRDVGFAMPDEFDLLADAYRLSRRREQAWLTELRTEDVYDAIDQVKGWNKPLASVKVEPFDLSEHVVGDRKPLRSYAVVSVPYQVGDETRHYTLTAGAWFRIDQEYVELVDRYLRDFVDLWPEDQRLPAWNDSYLKAHVEGRYGEERYNRWVARERRYVLLDRDLYRGRAGERVEICDLLTKDKQLICVKRMDGSDKMSHLFQQGSVSARMLMTNQTYRDKLMDRLRQLDPAAAFGEASQWTVVFAIATSKPGDLKDIMYFFSRAALKMHAEAIKSCGFKVSLAKIDKLPA
;
A
#
# COMPACT_ATOMS: atom_id res chain seq x y z
N MET A 1 1.58 30.78 11.70
CA MET A 1 0.30 30.43 11.05
C MET A 1 0.39 29.07 10.37
N ARG A 2 -0.70 28.30 10.34
CA ARG A 2 -0.80 27.09 9.51
C ARG A 2 -1.73 27.35 8.33
N ILE A 3 -1.30 27.01 7.12
CA ILE A 3 -2.12 27.12 5.92
C ILE A 3 -2.22 25.78 5.22
N THR A 4 -3.39 25.49 4.66
CA THR A 4 -3.63 24.32 3.80
C THR A 4 -3.95 24.81 2.40
N LEU A 5 -3.14 24.38 1.44
CA LEU A 5 -3.15 24.79 0.05
C LEU A 5 -3.51 23.60 -0.84
N TYR A 6 -4.29 23.88 -1.87
CA TYR A 6 -4.56 22.98 -2.98
C TYR A 6 -4.21 23.73 -4.27
N LEU A 7 -3.58 23.04 -5.21
CA LEU A 7 -3.44 23.51 -6.57
C LEU A 7 -4.60 22.92 -7.38
N LEU A 8 -5.30 23.76 -8.14
CA LEU A 8 -6.34 23.29 -9.05
C LEU A 8 -5.74 23.01 -10.43
N ARG A 9 -6.35 22.06 -11.14
CA ARG A 9 -5.99 21.70 -12.52
C ARG A 9 -6.09 22.92 -13.44
N GLU A 10 -5.38 22.86 -14.56
CA GLU A 10 -5.43 23.92 -15.58
C GLU A 10 -6.86 24.10 -16.14
N GLY A 11 -7.21 25.34 -16.48
CA GLY A 11 -8.53 25.70 -17.00
C GLY A 11 -9.64 25.81 -15.96
N VAL A 12 -9.36 25.57 -14.68
CA VAL A 12 -10.35 25.75 -13.61
C VAL A 12 -10.61 27.25 -13.35
N ALA A 13 -11.89 27.63 -13.32
CA ALA A 13 -12.31 29.03 -13.14
C ALA A 13 -12.11 29.53 -11.70
N LEU A 14 -11.84 30.84 -11.57
CA LEU A 14 -11.80 31.54 -10.28
C LEU A 14 -13.23 31.92 -9.82
N ASP A 15 -14.06 30.92 -9.53
CA ASP A 15 -15.43 31.14 -9.06
C ASP A 15 -15.98 29.97 -8.22
N LYS A 16 -17.24 30.10 -7.77
CA LYS A 16 -17.90 29.12 -6.89
C LYS A 16 -18.19 27.76 -7.55
N THR A 17 -17.97 27.57 -8.86
CA THR A 17 -18.22 26.29 -9.55
C THR A 17 -17.29 25.18 -9.09
N VAL A 18 -16.12 25.53 -8.53
CA VAL A 18 -15.16 24.57 -7.94
C VAL A 18 -15.63 23.99 -6.62
N LEU A 19 -16.68 24.55 -6.02
CA LEU A 19 -17.20 24.17 -4.71
C LEU A 19 -18.38 23.20 -4.82
N ARG A 20 -18.28 22.06 -4.14
CA ARG A 20 -19.39 21.14 -3.89
C ARG A 20 -20.41 21.82 -2.98
N GLY A 21 -21.68 21.72 -3.36
CA GLY A 21 -22.75 22.42 -2.63
C GLY A 21 -22.56 23.94 -2.63
N ARG A 22 -22.09 24.50 -3.75
CA ARG A 22 -21.82 25.94 -3.96
C ARG A 22 -22.90 26.90 -3.44
N ASP A 23 -24.16 26.47 -3.41
CA ASP A 23 -25.29 27.28 -2.93
C ASP A 23 -25.27 27.46 -1.40
N LEU A 24 -24.48 26.67 -0.69
CA LEU A 24 -24.25 26.78 0.76
C LEU A 24 -23.17 27.81 1.12
N PHE A 25 -22.50 28.40 0.11
CA PHE A 25 -21.40 29.32 0.30
C PHE A 25 -21.80 30.73 -0.12
N ARG A 26 -21.52 31.69 0.75
CA ARG A 26 -21.64 33.12 0.47
C ARG A 26 -20.28 33.67 0.09
N GLU A 27 -20.21 34.39 -1.01
CA GLU A 27 -19.03 35.17 -1.36
C GLU A 27 -18.92 36.42 -0.49
N VAL A 28 -17.70 36.73 -0.06
CA VAL A 28 -17.40 37.91 0.74
C VAL A 28 -16.56 38.88 -0.09
N PRO A 29 -16.94 40.17 -0.17
CA PRO A 29 -16.13 41.17 -0.85
C PRO A 29 -14.80 41.35 -0.11
N LEU A 30 -13.70 41.35 -0.87
CA LEU A 30 -12.34 41.52 -0.36
C LEU A 30 -11.72 42.80 -0.94
N GLN A 31 -10.71 43.34 -0.26
CA GLN A 31 -9.81 44.33 -0.87
C GLN A 31 -9.05 43.68 -2.03
N PRO A 32 -8.74 44.39 -3.12
CA PRO A 32 -7.94 43.83 -4.20
C PRO A 32 -6.52 43.49 -3.69
N PRO A 33 -5.89 42.42 -4.22
CA PRO A 33 -4.51 42.10 -3.86
C PRO A 33 -3.55 43.19 -4.36
N GLU A 34 -2.43 43.37 -3.65
CA GLU A 34 -1.41 44.38 -4.02
C GLU A 34 -0.68 44.04 -5.33
N THR A 35 -0.66 42.76 -5.71
CA THR A 35 0.02 42.28 -6.92
C THR A 35 -0.91 42.30 -8.13
N ALA A 36 -0.52 43.00 -9.20
CA ALA A 36 -1.37 43.24 -10.37
C ALA A 36 -1.78 41.98 -11.16
N ASP A 37 -1.00 40.88 -11.07
CA ASP A 37 -1.29 39.60 -11.72
C ASP A 37 -2.06 38.61 -10.82
N MET A 38 -2.52 39.09 -9.66
CA MET A 38 -3.20 38.29 -8.67
C MET A 38 -4.68 38.67 -8.58
N ALA A 39 -5.54 37.67 -8.38
CA ALA A 39 -6.94 37.88 -8.04
C ALA A 39 -7.36 36.88 -6.97
N TRP A 40 -8.24 37.26 -6.05
CA TRP A 40 -8.75 36.35 -5.03
C TRP A 40 -10.25 36.48 -4.79
N ARG A 41 -10.87 35.40 -4.31
CA ARG A 41 -12.29 35.36 -3.94
C ARG A 41 -12.48 34.47 -2.73
N LEU A 42 -13.17 34.98 -1.71
CA LEU A 42 -13.44 34.23 -0.48
C LEU A 42 -14.89 33.75 -0.43
N PHE A 43 -15.05 32.46 -0.20
CA PHE A 43 -16.35 31.81 -0.03
C PHE A 43 -16.45 31.27 1.39
N ILE A 44 -17.48 31.68 2.14
CA ILE A 44 -17.72 31.26 3.52
C ILE A 44 -19.02 30.49 3.61
N ARG A 45 -18.98 29.36 4.31
CA ARG A 45 -20.15 28.57 4.70
C ARG A 45 -20.33 28.63 6.21
N THR A 46 -21.52 29.04 6.62
CA THR A 46 -21.94 29.10 8.02
C THR A 46 -23.24 28.31 8.14
N PRO A 47 -23.17 26.99 8.41
CA PRO A 47 -24.38 26.17 8.52
C PRO A 47 -25.22 26.59 9.75
N PRO A 48 -26.54 26.31 9.74
CA PRO A 48 -27.38 26.49 10.92
C PRO A 48 -26.91 25.54 12.04
N GLU A 49 -27.10 25.97 13.28
CA GLU A 49 -26.84 25.13 14.46
C GLU A 49 -27.71 23.87 14.40
N ARG A 50 -27.07 22.73 14.64
CA ARG A 50 -27.74 21.43 14.76
C ARG A 50 -27.32 20.77 16.05
N GLU A 51 -28.29 20.18 16.73
CA GLU A 51 -28.02 19.35 17.90
C GLU A 51 -27.03 18.23 17.54
N ALA A 52 -26.06 17.99 18.41
CA ALA A 52 -25.07 16.96 18.16
C ALA A 52 -25.75 15.58 18.23
N ARG A 53 -25.53 14.73 17.22
CA ARG A 53 -26.22 13.43 17.10
C ARG A 53 -26.04 12.54 18.33
N TRP A 54 -24.88 12.64 19.00
CA TRP A 54 -24.58 11.81 20.15
C TRP A 54 -25.38 12.18 21.41
N VAL A 55 -25.98 13.37 21.45
CA VAL A 55 -26.80 13.82 22.59
C VAL A 55 -27.94 12.85 22.85
N ASN A 56 -28.53 12.27 21.80
CA ASN A 56 -29.60 11.28 21.95
C ASN A 56 -29.16 10.01 22.70
N TYR A 57 -27.88 9.62 22.63
CA TYR A 57 -27.38 8.42 23.32
C TYR A 57 -27.12 8.67 24.82
N VAL A 58 -26.78 9.90 25.19
CA VAL A 58 -26.47 10.25 26.60
C VAL A 58 -27.66 10.89 27.33
N ARG A 59 -28.66 11.37 26.59
CA ARG A 59 -29.89 11.95 27.17
C ARG A 59 -30.53 11.07 28.25
N PRO A 60 -30.57 9.72 28.13
CA PRO A 60 -31.16 8.86 29.16
C PRO A 60 -30.42 8.85 30.52
N ILE A 61 -29.15 9.30 30.57
CA ILE A 61 -28.35 9.33 31.80
C ILE A 61 -28.19 10.74 32.38
N PHE A 62 -28.91 11.74 31.83
CA PHE A 62 -28.96 13.08 32.41
C PHE A 62 -29.73 13.03 33.74
N ALA A 63 -29.16 13.63 34.78
CA ALA A 63 -29.79 13.72 36.10
C ALA A 63 -31.08 14.55 36.06
N ASP A 64 -31.12 15.55 35.18
CA ASP A 64 -32.30 16.33 34.85
C ASP A 64 -32.34 16.53 33.32
N ALA A 65 -33.09 15.65 32.65
CA ALA A 65 -33.19 15.68 31.19
C ALA A 65 -33.94 16.90 30.67
N GLU A 66 -34.80 17.54 31.47
CA GLU A 66 -35.54 18.74 31.06
C GLU A 66 -34.65 19.99 31.16
N ALA A 67 -33.93 20.16 32.28
CA ALA A 67 -32.99 21.28 32.44
C ALA A 67 -31.83 21.23 31.43
N GLU A 68 -31.29 20.04 31.15
CA GLU A 68 -30.21 19.87 30.17
C GLU A 68 -30.68 19.81 28.70
N SER A 69 -32.00 19.73 28.47
CA SER A 69 -32.57 19.92 27.12
C SER A 69 -32.71 21.40 26.75
N GLU A 70 -32.76 22.30 27.74
CA GLU A 70 -32.78 23.76 27.50
C GLU A 70 -31.41 24.29 27.05
N SER A 71 -30.32 23.72 27.55
CA SER A 71 -28.95 23.91 27.07
C SER A 71 -28.77 23.17 25.75
N ARG A 72 -29.13 23.78 24.60
CA ARG A 72 -28.93 23.19 23.27
C ARG A 72 -27.45 22.86 23.03
N ILE A 73 -27.05 21.62 23.30
CA ILE A 73 -25.74 21.06 22.95
C ILE A 73 -25.69 20.92 21.43
N SER A 74 -25.35 22.03 20.77
CA SER A 74 -25.33 22.16 19.32
C SER A 74 -23.90 22.28 18.83
N SER A 75 -23.70 21.89 17.57
CA SER A 75 -22.43 22.06 16.88
C SER A 75 -22.62 22.96 15.67
N LYS A 76 -21.69 23.89 15.48
CA LYS A 76 -21.62 24.78 14.32
C LYS A 76 -20.23 24.69 13.70
N SER A 77 -20.15 24.01 12.56
CA SER A 77 -18.88 23.78 11.87
C SER A 77 -18.76 24.69 10.64
N SER A 78 -18.32 25.92 10.86
CA SER A 78 -18.05 26.89 9.77
C SER A 78 -16.83 26.48 8.95
N GLY A 79 -16.82 26.86 7.68
CA GLY A 79 -15.71 26.60 6.76
C GLY A 79 -15.57 27.70 5.72
N ALA A 80 -14.36 27.90 5.22
CA ALA A 80 -14.10 28.88 4.17
C ALA A 80 -13.10 28.35 3.14
N VAL A 81 -13.25 28.83 1.91
CA VAL A 81 -12.33 28.58 0.79
C VAL A 81 -11.97 29.92 0.17
N LEU A 82 -10.69 30.26 0.21
CA LEU A 82 -10.12 31.41 -0.50
C LEU A 82 -9.50 30.88 -1.79
N LEU A 83 -10.09 31.23 -2.93
CA LEU A 83 -9.48 30.97 -4.23
C LEU A 83 -8.54 32.11 -4.58
N VAL A 84 -7.37 31.78 -5.10
CA VAL A 84 -6.33 32.73 -5.49
C VAL A 84 -5.84 32.36 -6.88
N HIS A 85 -6.05 33.24 -7.85
CA HIS A 85 -5.42 33.14 -9.16
C HIS A 85 -4.10 33.92 -9.13
N VAL A 86 -3.01 33.24 -9.45
CA VAL A 86 -1.67 33.83 -9.55
C VAL A 86 -0.84 32.99 -10.51
N HIS A 87 -0.03 33.62 -11.36
CA HIS A 87 0.82 32.94 -12.35
C HIS A 87 0.05 31.91 -13.22
N GLN A 88 -1.14 32.30 -13.70
CA GLN A 88 -2.03 31.47 -14.55
C GLN A 88 -2.55 30.18 -13.89
N ARG A 89 -2.35 30.03 -12.57
CA ARG A 89 -2.83 28.90 -11.79
C ARG A 89 -3.81 29.37 -10.73
N VAL A 90 -4.74 28.50 -10.37
CA VAL A 90 -5.68 28.74 -9.28
C VAL A 90 -5.30 27.86 -8.09
N PHE A 91 -5.10 28.50 -6.95
CA PHE A 91 -4.94 27.85 -5.66
C PHE A 91 -6.23 27.96 -4.85
N ALA A 92 -6.51 26.95 -4.04
CA ALA A 92 -7.53 27.02 -3.01
C ALA A 92 -6.89 26.89 -1.63
N ILE A 93 -7.13 27.89 -0.78
CA ILE A 93 -6.73 27.89 0.63
C ILE A 93 -7.96 27.59 1.47
N THR A 94 -7.90 26.55 2.28
CA THR A 94 -9.07 26.06 3.02
C THR A 94 -8.93 26.33 4.51
N PHE A 95 -10.02 26.76 5.13
CA PHE A 95 -10.13 27.01 6.58
C PHE A 95 -11.30 26.24 7.17
N GLY A 96 -11.13 25.72 8.40
CA GLY A 96 -12.16 24.94 9.09
C GLY A 96 -12.63 23.76 8.24
N THR A 97 -13.94 23.63 8.03
CA THR A 97 -14.54 22.57 7.19
C THR A 97 -14.50 22.85 5.69
N GLY A 98 -13.85 23.93 5.24
CA GLY A 98 -13.80 24.34 3.84
C GLY A 98 -13.19 23.31 2.88
N PHE A 99 -12.28 22.46 3.36
CA PHE A 99 -11.65 21.43 2.53
C PHE A 99 -12.64 20.38 2.00
N HIS A 100 -13.74 20.11 2.72
CA HIS A 100 -14.81 19.21 2.25
C HIS A 100 -15.57 19.78 1.05
N ALA A 101 -15.49 21.10 0.82
CA ALA A 101 -16.17 21.76 -0.28
C ALA A 101 -15.40 21.65 -1.59
N LEU A 102 -14.10 21.36 -1.58
CA LEU A 102 -13.34 21.24 -2.81
C LEU A 102 -13.74 19.98 -3.56
N ASP A 103 -14.05 20.15 -4.85
CA ASP A 103 -14.22 19.01 -5.72
C ASP A 103 -12.87 18.35 -6.01
N GLN A 104 -12.65 17.14 -5.48
CA GLN A 104 -11.39 16.40 -5.67
C GLN A 104 -11.07 16.12 -7.16
N GLY A 105 -12.09 16.16 -8.04
CA GLY A 105 -11.88 16.05 -9.49
C GLY A 105 -11.18 17.25 -10.12
N THR A 106 -11.19 18.42 -9.48
CA THR A 106 -10.55 19.65 -9.96
C THR A 106 -9.18 19.90 -9.33
N VAL A 107 -8.80 19.11 -8.32
CA VAL A 107 -7.51 19.20 -7.62
C VAL A 107 -6.41 18.55 -8.46
N GLU A 108 -5.25 19.19 -8.48
CA GLU A 108 -4.00 18.64 -8.99
C GLU A 108 -3.47 17.59 -7.98
N LEU A 109 -3.35 16.35 -8.43
CA LEU A 109 -2.97 15.24 -7.56
C LEU A 109 -1.50 15.30 -7.20
N ASP A 110 -1.16 14.82 -6.00
CA ASP A 110 0.22 14.78 -5.49
C ASP A 110 0.94 16.15 -5.46
N PHE A 111 0.21 17.26 -5.67
CA PHE A 111 0.77 18.61 -5.67
C PHE A 111 1.52 18.92 -4.38
N GLY A 112 0.87 18.71 -3.25
CA GLY A 112 1.48 18.98 -1.96
C GLY A 112 2.60 18.00 -1.65
N LEU A 113 2.45 16.73 -2.05
CA LEU A 113 3.47 15.70 -1.90
C LEU A 113 4.77 16.12 -2.58
N ARG A 114 4.69 16.58 -3.84
CA ARG A 114 5.83 17.08 -4.61
C ARG A 114 6.46 18.32 -4.00
N VAL A 115 5.66 19.31 -3.60
CA VAL A 115 6.20 20.52 -2.96
C VAL A 115 6.90 20.17 -1.65
N ALA A 116 6.30 19.32 -0.81
CA ALA A 116 6.91 18.87 0.44
C ALA A 116 8.24 18.13 0.18
N ALA A 117 8.27 17.19 -0.77
CA ALA A 117 9.47 16.45 -1.13
C ALA A 117 10.61 17.35 -1.65
N ASN A 118 10.28 18.46 -2.31
CA ASN A 118 11.26 19.42 -2.82
C ASN A 118 11.77 20.43 -1.78
N CYS A 119 11.16 20.54 -0.60
CA CYS A 119 11.54 21.55 0.40
C CYS A 119 11.89 21.00 1.79
N VAL A 120 11.56 19.74 2.07
CA VAL A 120 11.85 19.08 3.34
C VAL A 120 13.28 18.56 3.36
N ASP A 121 13.91 18.63 4.54
CA ASP A 121 15.23 18.07 4.82
C ASP A 121 15.16 16.53 4.86
N PRO A 122 15.94 15.79 4.06
CA PRO A 122 15.93 14.33 4.08
C PRO A 122 16.28 13.72 5.45
N ASP A 123 16.97 14.48 6.30
CA ASP A 123 17.39 14.04 7.64
C ASP A 123 16.43 14.54 8.74
N LYS A 124 15.36 15.27 8.39
CA LYS A 124 14.37 15.81 9.33
C LYS A 124 12.94 15.49 8.94
N ILE A 125 12.72 14.25 8.49
CA ILE A 125 11.38 13.72 8.26
C ILE A 125 10.71 13.44 9.60
N THR A 126 9.40 13.71 9.67
CA THR A 126 8.60 13.49 10.88
C THR A 126 7.47 12.52 10.67
N MET A 127 6.98 12.38 9.44
CA MET A 127 5.89 11.47 9.13
C MET A 127 5.86 11.02 7.68
N ALA A 128 5.24 9.85 7.47
CA ALA A 128 4.73 9.44 6.18
C ALA A 128 3.50 8.53 6.36
N ASP A 129 2.55 8.65 5.43
CA ASP A 129 1.43 7.72 5.30
C ASP A 129 1.61 6.96 3.98
N ALA A 130 1.60 5.64 4.07
CA ALA A 130 1.87 4.73 2.98
C ALA A 130 0.74 3.71 2.80
N ARG A 131 0.49 3.33 1.56
CA ARG A 131 -0.53 2.35 1.18
C ARG A 131 0.13 1.18 0.46
N GLY A 132 -0.01 0.00 1.01
CA GLY A 132 0.44 -1.23 0.36
C GLY A 132 -0.24 -1.44 -0.99
N LEU A 133 0.57 -1.74 -2.00
CA LEU A 133 0.13 -2.05 -3.35
C LEU A 133 0.16 -3.57 -3.57
N GLY A 134 -1.01 -4.14 -3.85
CA GLY A 134 -1.18 -5.58 -4.06
C GLY A 134 -1.93 -6.29 -2.93
N LYS A 135 -2.35 -7.51 -3.22
CA LYS A 135 -3.19 -8.33 -2.34
C LYS A 135 -2.49 -8.58 -0.99
N GLY A 136 -3.22 -8.38 0.11
CA GLY A 136 -2.74 -8.68 1.47
C GLY A 136 -1.70 -7.71 2.02
N ARG A 137 -1.39 -6.60 1.33
CA ARG A 137 -0.45 -5.59 1.81
C ARG A 137 -1.10 -4.68 2.85
N ARG A 138 -0.30 -4.21 3.80
CA ARG A 138 -0.74 -3.32 4.88
C ARG A 138 -0.77 -1.86 4.44
N ASN A 139 -1.57 -1.05 5.13
CA ASN A 139 -1.41 0.39 5.15
C ASN A 139 -0.57 0.76 6.37
N ALA A 140 0.30 1.76 6.24
CA ALA A 140 1.17 2.21 7.32
C ALA A 140 1.02 3.72 7.52
N THR A 141 0.96 4.14 8.77
CA THR A 141 1.19 5.53 9.17
C THR A 141 2.35 5.53 10.13
N SER A 142 3.45 6.16 9.73
CA SER A 142 4.66 6.27 10.53
C SER A 142 4.82 7.71 10.99
N ARG A 143 5.10 7.89 12.29
CA ARG A 143 5.39 9.18 12.91
C ARG A 143 6.59 9.04 13.82
N LEU A 144 7.52 9.98 13.71
CA LEU A 144 8.71 10.02 14.55
C LEU A 144 8.51 11.02 15.69
N PRO A 145 8.98 10.70 16.91
CA PRO A 145 8.89 11.62 18.04
C PRO A 145 9.81 12.83 17.88
N VAL A 146 10.88 12.69 17.09
CA VAL A 146 11.87 13.71 16.76
C VAL A 146 12.18 13.58 15.26
N PRO A 147 12.40 14.68 14.52
CA PRO A 147 12.80 14.60 13.11
C PRO A 147 14.04 13.71 12.91
N ASN A 148 14.02 12.88 11.86
CA ASN A 148 15.11 11.95 11.52
C ASN A 148 15.11 11.62 10.01
N GLU A 149 16.10 10.83 9.58
CA GLU A 149 16.19 10.28 8.23
C GLU A 149 14.96 9.47 7.84
N VAL A 150 14.63 9.47 6.53
CA VAL A 150 13.45 8.78 5.99
C VAL A 150 13.41 7.27 6.33
N PHE A 151 14.57 6.61 6.41
CA PHE A 151 14.65 5.18 6.75
C PHE A 151 14.07 4.88 8.14
N ALA A 152 14.16 5.83 9.09
CA ALA A 152 13.62 5.66 10.44
C ALA A 152 12.10 5.46 10.47
N LEU A 153 11.39 5.84 9.40
CA LEU A 153 9.95 5.60 9.25
C LEU A 153 9.60 4.14 8.94
N GLY A 154 10.57 3.30 8.55
CA GLY A 154 10.35 1.89 8.22
C GLY A 154 9.43 1.66 7.02
N LEU A 155 9.48 2.56 6.02
CA LEU A 155 8.69 2.48 4.80
C LEU A 155 9.15 1.32 3.91
N LEU A 156 8.20 0.60 3.31
CA LEU A 156 8.49 -0.43 2.31
C LEU A 156 8.31 0.16 0.91
N THR A 157 9.24 1.03 0.51
CA THR A 157 9.17 1.84 -0.72
C THR A 157 8.99 1.03 -2.00
N ASP A 158 9.43 -0.22 -2.01
CA ASP A 158 9.32 -1.12 -3.16
C ASP A 158 7.90 -1.68 -3.36
N GLU A 159 7.02 -1.56 -2.35
CA GLU A 159 5.69 -2.18 -2.32
C GLU A 159 4.58 -1.24 -1.82
N GLU A 160 4.92 -0.08 -1.25
CA GLU A 160 3.98 0.87 -0.68
C GLU A 160 3.99 2.19 -1.47
N TRP A 161 2.80 2.67 -1.88
CA TRP A 161 2.62 4.02 -2.40
C TRP A 161 2.61 5.03 -1.24
N ILE A 162 3.54 5.98 -1.28
CA ILE A 162 3.61 7.06 -0.30
C ILE A 162 2.61 8.14 -0.68
N ARG A 163 1.53 8.26 0.10
CA ARG A 163 0.44 9.21 -0.15
C ARG A 163 0.66 10.53 0.56
N LYS A 164 1.32 10.48 1.71
CA LYS A 164 1.59 11.66 2.53
C LYS A 164 3.00 11.62 3.06
N PHE A 165 3.64 12.78 3.07
CA PHE A 165 5.02 12.94 3.49
C PHE A 165 5.20 14.29 4.19
N GLY A 166 6.06 14.39 5.20
CA GLY A 166 6.33 15.69 5.82
C GLY A 166 7.41 15.72 6.88
N GLY A 167 7.98 16.91 7.07
CA GLY A 167 9.13 17.15 7.93
C GLY A 167 9.46 18.64 8.04
N ASP A 168 10.63 18.90 8.59
CA ASP A 168 11.18 20.26 8.68
C ASP A 168 11.72 20.71 7.33
N VAL A 169 11.57 21.99 7.03
CA VAL A 169 11.91 22.58 5.74
C VAL A 169 13.34 23.14 5.75
N THR A 170 14.10 22.89 4.69
CA THR A 170 15.46 23.45 4.49
C THR A 170 15.45 24.82 3.83
N VAL A 171 14.40 25.12 3.05
CA VAL A 171 14.29 26.36 2.29
C VAL A 171 14.06 27.55 3.22
N THR A 172 15.09 28.38 3.39
CA THR A 172 15.07 29.53 4.29
C THR A 172 13.96 30.53 3.90
N GLY A 173 13.17 30.98 4.88
CA GLY A 173 12.06 31.92 4.66
C GLY A 173 10.84 31.30 3.96
N PHE A 174 10.86 30.00 3.63
CA PHE A 174 9.70 29.32 3.03
C PHE A 174 8.66 28.94 4.07
N ALA A 175 9.01 28.04 4.99
CA ALA A 175 8.17 27.56 6.07
C ALA A 175 9.08 26.92 7.14
N LYS A 176 8.55 26.73 8.35
CA LYS A 176 9.19 25.93 9.41
C LYS A 176 9.07 24.43 9.11
N SER A 177 7.89 24.00 8.68
CA SER A 177 7.63 22.61 8.30
C SER A 177 6.57 22.51 7.21
N ALA A 178 6.63 21.43 6.45
CA ALA A 178 5.72 21.12 5.36
C ALA A 178 5.19 19.69 5.48
N ARG A 179 3.92 19.50 5.13
CA ARG A 179 3.29 18.18 4.97
C ARG A 179 2.53 18.15 3.66
N GLY A 180 2.86 17.21 2.81
CA GLY A 180 2.34 17.08 1.47
C GLY A 180 1.51 15.82 1.26
N ALA A 181 0.42 15.96 0.51
CA ALA A 181 -0.39 14.91 -0.11
C ALA A 181 -1.01 15.52 -1.39
N ASP A 182 -2.29 15.27 -1.71
CA ASP A 182 -3.03 16.10 -2.70
C ASP A 182 -3.13 17.58 -2.23
N SER A 183 -2.98 17.84 -0.93
CA SER A 183 -2.85 19.19 -0.36
C SER A 183 -1.48 19.43 0.27
N LEU A 184 -1.09 20.69 0.35
CA LEU A 184 0.11 21.15 1.02
C LEU A 184 -0.26 21.89 2.31
N GLN A 185 0.22 21.39 3.44
CA GLN A 185 0.13 22.09 4.72
C GLN A 185 1.49 22.69 5.08
N LEU A 186 1.51 24.01 5.31
CA LEU A 186 2.72 24.72 5.73
C LEU A 186 2.52 25.30 7.13
N SER A 187 3.53 25.16 7.98
CA SER A 187 3.65 25.93 9.22
C SER A 187 4.64 27.06 8.99
N ILE A 188 4.18 28.31 9.03
CA ILE A 188 4.98 29.50 8.69
C ILE A 188 5.02 30.43 9.91
N ASP A 189 6.19 30.94 10.25
CA ASP A 189 6.34 31.94 11.31
C ASP A 189 6.00 33.34 10.76
N ASP A 190 5.33 34.17 11.58
CA ASP A 190 5.00 35.57 11.27
C ASP A 190 4.46 35.83 9.84
N PHE A 191 3.36 35.17 9.48
CA PHE A 191 2.79 35.22 8.13
C PHE A 191 1.41 35.88 8.08
N ASP A 192 1.26 36.80 7.12
CA ASP A 192 0.02 37.51 6.79
C ASP A 192 -0.47 37.14 5.39
N LEU A 193 -1.80 37.03 5.19
CA LEU A 193 -2.39 36.62 3.91
C LEU A 193 -2.15 37.62 2.77
N THR A 194 -1.84 38.88 3.05
CA THR A 194 -1.40 39.87 2.03
C THR A 194 -0.14 39.42 1.30
N LYS A 195 0.72 38.62 1.95
CA LYS A 195 1.97 38.10 1.39
C LYS A 195 1.79 36.79 0.61
N LEU A 196 0.56 36.42 0.24
CA LEU A 196 0.25 35.18 -0.47
C LEU A 196 0.90 35.13 -1.86
N GLY A 197 0.93 36.22 -2.63
CA GLY A 197 1.46 36.23 -4.00
C GLY A 197 2.89 35.66 -4.08
N PRO A 198 3.87 36.26 -3.40
CA PRO A 198 5.25 35.74 -3.37
C PRO A 198 5.35 34.31 -2.82
N LYS A 199 4.54 33.96 -1.81
CA LYS A 199 4.54 32.60 -1.23
C LYS A 199 4.06 31.55 -2.23
N LEU A 200 2.99 31.84 -2.96
CA LEU A 200 2.42 30.93 -3.96
C LEU A 200 3.34 30.78 -5.17
N ARG A 201 4.13 31.81 -5.52
CA ARG A 201 5.22 31.69 -6.50
C ARG A 201 6.26 30.66 -6.06
N GLN A 202 6.79 30.78 -4.84
CA GLN A 202 7.74 29.81 -4.29
C GLN A 202 7.17 28.38 -4.27
N VAL A 203 5.89 28.24 -3.91
CA VAL A 203 5.19 26.95 -3.94
C VAL A 203 5.12 26.37 -5.35
N LEU A 204 4.86 27.20 -6.36
CA LEU A 204 4.80 26.77 -7.76
C LEU A 204 6.18 26.37 -8.29
N ASP A 205 7.23 27.14 -7.96
CA ASP A 205 8.62 26.82 -8.33
C ASP A 205 9.04 25.46 -7.74
N LEU A 206 8.72 25.23 -6.46
CA LEU A 206 8.97 23.94 -5.80
C LEU A 206 8.12 22.81 -6.37
N TYR A 207 6.90 23.07 -6.84
CA TYR A 207 6.07 22.05 -7.49
C TYR A 207 6.65 21.62 -8.85
N GLN A 208 7.26 22.56 -9.58
CA GLN A 208 7.86 22.31 -10.89
C GLN A 208 9.24 21.66 -10.81
N SER A 209 9.94 21.77 -9.67
CA SER A 209 11.24 21.14 -9.47
C SER A 209 11.17 19.61 -9.43
N THR A 210 12.23 18.97 -9.93
CA THR A 210 12.47 17.52 -9.85
C THR A 210 13.59 17.14 -8.89
N SER A 211 14.15 18.11 -8.14
CA SER A 211 15.27 17.89 -7.21
C SER A 211 14.99 16.86 -6.13
N TYR A 212 13.72 16.66 -5.75
CA TYR A 212 13.33 15.63 -4.78
C TYR A 212 13.77 14.22 -5.20
N ARG A 213 13.97 13.95 -6.49
CA ARG A 213 14.35 12.63 -7.00
C ARG A 213 15.73 12.18 -6.53
N GLU A 214 16.59 13.10 -6.11
CA GLU A 214 17.91 12.77 -5.57
C GLU A 214 17.80 12.03 -4.22
N ASN A 215 16.85 12.44 -3.38
CA ASN A 215 16.67 11.90 -2.03
C ASN A 215 15.45 10.98 -1.89
N PHE A 216 14.43 11.20 -2.72
CA PHE A 216 13.13 10.52 -2.65
C PHE A 216 12.67 9.99 -4.02
N PRO A 217 13.51 9.23 -4.77
CA PRO A 217 13.13 8.70 -6.08
C PRO A 217 11.91 7.77 -6.00
N PHE A 218 11.73 7.09 -4.86
CA PHE A 218 10.62 6.17 -4.62
C PHE A 218 9.23 6.82 -4.68
N LEU A 219 9.12 8.15 -4.53
CA LEU A 219 7.85 8.86 -4.69
C LEU A 219 7.30 8.76 -6.12
N ASP A 220 8.15 8.44 -7.09
CA ASP A 220 7.76 8.29 -8.49
C ASP A 220 7.45 6.83 -8.89
N TYR A 221 7.78 5.84 -8.06
CA TYR A 221 7.61 4.42 -8.39
C TYR A 221 6.16 4.04 -8.67
N PHE A 222 5.22 4.74 -8.02
CA PHE A 222 3.80 4.48 -8.15
C PHE A 222 3.04 5.79 -8.33
N ARG A 223 2.38 5.95 -9.48
CA ARG A 223 1.64 7.17 -9.80
C ARG A 223 0.20 6.87 -10.11
N ARG A 224 -0.71 7.71 -9.62
CA ARG A 224 -2.15 7.58 -9.91
C ARG A 224 -2.41 7.79 -11.39
N GLU A 225 -3.13 6.86 -12.00
CA GLU A 225 -3.66 7.03 -13.35
C GLU A 225 -4.88 7.95 -13.32
N THR A 226 -4.98 8.84 -14.31
CA THR A 226 -6.04 9.86 -14.40
C THR A 226 -6.75 9.88 -15.75
N ASP A 227 -6.19 9.22 -16.77
CA ASP A 227 -6.85 9.03 -18.06
C ASP A 227 -8.10 8.17 -17.87
N LYS A 228 -9.28 8.79 -18.06
CA LYS A 228 -10.58 8.15 -17.86
C LYS A 228 -10.79 6.98 -18.82
N THR A 229 -10.35 7.10 -20.07
CA THR A 229 -10.50 6.06 -21.09
C THR A 229 -9.63 4.85 -20.75
N LEU A 230 -8.39 5.09 -20.30
CA LEU A 230 -7.52 4.01 -19.83
C LEU A 230 -8.07 3.37 -18.55
N ILE A 231 -8.53 4.15 -17.57
CA ILE A 231 -9.18 3.64 -16.35
C ILE A 231 -10.37 2.73 -16.66
N GLU A 232 -11.23 3.13 -17.59
CA GLU A 232 -12.37 2.30 -18.03
C GLU A 232 -11.93 0.98 -18.67
N HIS A 233 -10.81 1.00 -19.41
CA HIS A 233 -10.21 -0.21 -19.95
C HIS A 233 -9.64 -1.12 -18.84
N LEU A 234 -8.87 -0.56 -17.91
CA LEU A 234 -8.30 -1.29 -16.78
C LEU A 234 -9.39 -1.88 -15.87
N ASP A 235 -10.48 -1.15 -15.63
CA ASP A 235 -11.65 -1.64 -14.88
C ASP A 235 -12.30 -2.87 -15.54
N ARG A 236 -12.30 -2.95 -16.88
CA ARG A 236 -12.77 -4.16 -17.60
C ARG A 236 -11.85 -5.35 -17.36
N LEU A 237 -10.53 -5.15 -17.49
CA LEU A 237 -9.53 -6.19 -17.23
C LEU A 237 -9.62 -6.70 -15.78
N ALA A 238 -9.75 -5.79 -14.81
CA ALA A 238 -9.95 -6.18 -13.41
C ALA A 238 -11.26 -6.93 -13.20
N GLY A 239 -12.35 -6.52 -13.87
CA GLY A 239 -13.61 -7.24 -13.84
C GLY A 239 -13.53 -8.66 -14.41
N GLU A 240 -12.72 -8.86 -15.46
CA GLU A 240 -12.42 -10.19 -16.02
C GLU A 240 -11.59 -11.03 -15.06
N ALA A 241 -10.54 -10.46 -14.47
CA ALA A 241 -9.72 -11.15 -13.48
C ALA A 241 -10.54 -11.63 -12.27
N VAL A 242 -11.46 -10.79 -11.77
CA VAL A 242 -12.41 -11.16 -10.72
C VAL A 242 -13.31 -12.33 -11.16
N ARG A 243 -13.87 -12.28 -12.38
CA ARG A 243 -14.73 -13.36 -12.90
C ARG A 243 -13.99 -14.68 -13.07
N ARG A 244 -12.72 -14.65 -13.44
CA ARG A 244 -11.86 -15.84 -13.55
C ARG A 244 -11.35 -16.34 -12.19
N ARG A 245 -11.62 -15.60 -11.11
CA ARG A 245 -11.06 -15.85 -9.77
C ARG A 245 -9.52 -15.92 -9.82
N ASP A 246 -8.92 -14.99 -10.56
CA ASP A 246 -7.46 -14.91 -10.70
C ASP A 246 -6.80 -14.76 -9.31
N ARG A 247 -5.72 -15.50 -9.06
CA ARG A 247 -5.14 -15.65 -7.71
C ARG A 247 -4.61 -14.35 -7.09
N ASP A 248 -4.21 -13.40 -7.93
CA ASP A 248 -3.71 -12.08 -7.52
C ASP A 248 -4.82 -11.07 -7.21
N VAL A 249 -6.10 -11.44 -7.38
CA VAL A 249 -7.23 -10.62 -6.93
C VAL A 249 -7.38 -10.73 -5.41
N GLY A 250 -7.33 -9.58 -4.75
CA GLY A 250 -7.59 -9.39 -3.33
C GLY A 250 -8.73 -8.42 -3.07
N PHE A 251 -9.16 -8.35 -1.82
CA PHE A 251 -10.06 -7.32 -1.35
C PHE A 251 -9.53 -6.72 -0.05
N ALA A 252 -9.61 -5.40 0.07
CA ALA A 252 -9.15 -4.64 1.22
C ALA A 252 -10.01 -3.39 1.38
N MET A 253 -10.05 -2.82 2.57
CA MET A 253 -10.81 -1.59 2.80
C MET A 253 -10.20 -0.42 1.98
N PRO A 254 -11.03 0.39 1.29
CA PRO A 254 -10.55 1.43 0.39
C PRO A 254 -9.73 2.49 1.09
N ASP A 255 -10.08 2.91 2.30
CA ASP A 255 -9.33 3.84 3.14
C ASP A 255 -9.96 3.79 4.54
N GLU A 256 -9.14 3.82 5.60
CA GLU A 256 -9.18 4.82 6.70
C GLU A 256 -8.46 4.34 7.97
N PHE A 257 -7.78 5.29 8.63
CA PHE A 257 -6.98 5.07 9.84
C PHE A 257 -7.82 5.12 11.13
N ASP A 258 -9.11 5.51 11.03
CA ASP A 258 -10.00 5.75 12.17
C ASP A 258 -11.28 4.90 12.14
N LEU A 259 -11.46 4.03 11.14
CA LEU A 259 -12.64 3.15 11.03
C LEU A 259 -12.26 1.70 11.30
N LEU A 260 -12.76 1.14 12.40
CA LEU A 260 -12.72 -0.29 12.66
C LEU A 260 -14.00 -0.91 12.13
N ALA A 261 -13.88 -1.69 11.05
CA ALA A 261 -14.97 -2.49 10.52
C ALA A 261 -14.79 -3.94 10.98
N ASP A 262 -15.80 -4.46 11.66
CA ASP A 262 -15.87 -5.83 12.17
C ASP A 262 -16.72 -6.75 11.27
N ALA A 263 -17.54 -6.15 10.41
CA ALA A 263 -18.33 -6.86 9.41
C ALA A 263 -18.52 -6.04 8.13
N TYR A 264 -18.87 -6.73 7.05
CA TYR A 264 -19.11 -6.16 5.73
C TYR A 264 -20.39 -6.76 5.15
N ARG A 265 -21.26 -5.89 4.63
CA ARG A 265 -22.43 -6.29 3.87
C ARG A 265 -22.21 -6.08 2.38
N LEU A 266 -22.18 -7.17 1.62
CA LEU A 266 -22.27 -7.14 0.17
C LEU A 266 -23.74 -7.10 -0.23
N SER A 267 -24.07 -6.24 -1.19
CA SER A 267 -25.46 -6.08 -1.64
C SER A 267 -25.55 -5.83 -3.14
N ARG A 268 -26.59 -6.38 -3.75
CA ARG A 268 -26.98 -6.06 -5.12
C ARG A 268 -28.50 -6.15 -5.25
N ARG A 269 -29.13 -5.03 -5.62
CA ARG A 269 -30.60 -4.91 -5.65
C ARG A 269 -31.20 -5.27 -4.28
N ARG A 270 -31.98 -6.36 -4.21
CA ARG A 270 -32.63 -6.86 -2.97
C ARG A 270 -31.82 -7.94 -2.26
N GLU A 271 -30.79 -8.48 -2.91
CA GLU A 271 -29.98 -9.56 -2.36
C GLU A 271 -28.84 -8.98 -1.51
N GLN A 272 -28.52 -9.65 -0.40
CA GLN A 272 -27.47 -9.26 0.54
C GLN A 272 -26.73 -10.49 1.08
N ALA A 273 -25.45 -10.32 1.39
CA ALA A 273 -24.59 -11.32 2.01
C ALA A 273 -23.68 -10.62 3.03
N TRP A 274 -23.42 -11.28 4.16
CA TRP A 274 -22.60 -10.76 5.25
C TRP A 274 -21.27 -11.49 5.32
N LEU A 275 -20.22 -10.72 5.60
CA LEU A 275 -18.84 -11.19 5.76
C LEU A 275 -18.28 -10.62 7.05
N THR A 276 -17.49 -11.40 7.78
CA THR A 276 -16.69 -10.90 8.91
C THR A 276 -15.35 -10.35 8.43
N GLU A 277 -14.79 -10.94 7.37
CA GLU A 277 -13.51 -10.56 6.80
C GLU A 277 -13.59 -10.45 5.28
N LEU A 278 -12.71 -9.65 4.69
CA LEU A 278 -12.59 -9.50 3.24
C LEU A 278 -11.65 -10.55 2.62
N ARG A 279 -11.81 -11.83 3.00
CA ARG A 279 -11.07 -12.91 2.34
C ARG A 279 -11.59 -13.07 0.92
N THR A 280 -10.67 -13.32 -0.03
CA THR A 280 -11.01 -13.44 -1.45
C THR A 280 -12.13 -14.45 -1.71
N GLU A 281 -12.07 -15.63 -1.11
CA GLU A 281 -13.08 -16.67 -1.30
C GLU A 281 -14.44 -16.28 -0.69
N ASP A 282 -14.45 -15.75 0.53
CA ASP A 282 -15.69 -15.32 1.20
C ASP A 282 -16.39 -14.22 0.38
N VAL A 283 -15.61 -13.29 -0.19
CA VAL A 283 -16.13 -12.26 -1.11
C VAL A 283 -16.71 -12.89 -2.38
N TYR A 284 -16.07 -13.90 -2.96
CA TYR A 284 -16.61 -14.60 -4.13
C TYR A 284 -17.92 -15.34 -3.82
N ASP A 285 -18.00 -16.02 -2.69
CA ASP A 285 -19.22 -16.70 -2.22
C ASP A 285 -20.34 -15.68 -1.97
N ALA A 286 -20.02 -14.50 -1.45
CA ALA A 286 -20.98 -13.41 -1.32
C ALA A 286 -21.42 -12.85 -2.69
N ILE A 287 -20.54 -12.77 -3.70
CA ILE A 287 -20.91 -12.39 -5.07
C ILE A 287 -21.86 -13.41 -5.69
N ASP A 288 -21.64 -14.71 -5.43
CA ASP A 288 -22.55 -15.80 -5.82
C ASP A 288 -23.96 -15.58 -5.22
N GLN A 289 -24.02 -15.37 -3.90
CA GLN A 289 -25.29 -15.14 -3.18
C GLN A 289 -26.06 -13.93 -3.72
N VAL A 290 -25.37 -12.80 -3.97
CA VAL A 290 -26.03 -11.59 -4.50
C VAL A 290 -26.20 -11.59 -6.02
N LYS A 291 -25.84 -12.70 -6.70
CA LYS A 291 -25.94 -12.89 -8.16
C LYS A 291 -25.26 -11.74 -8.91
N GLY A 292 -24.03 -11.41 -8.49
CA GLY A 292 -23.29 -10.19 -8.85
C GLY A 292 -22.35 -10.27 -10.06
N TRP A 293 -22.17 -11.45 -10.67
CA TRP A 293 -21.07 -11.73 -11.61
C TRP A 293 -21.08 -11.01 -12.96
N ASN A 294 -22.19 -10.41 -13.40
CA ASN A 294 -22.22 -9.68 -14.68
C ASN A 294 -21.24 -8.48 -14.66
N LYS A 295 -21.36 -7.62 -13.64
CA LYS A 295 -20.49 -6.45 -13.42
C LYS A 295 -20.14 -6.33 -11.94
N PRO A 296 -19.34 -7.25 -11.37
CA PRO A 296 -19.16 -7.36 -9.92
C PRO A 296 -18.60 -6.06 -9.33
N LEU A 297 -17.55 -5.51 -9.92
CA LEU A 297 -16.89 -4.28 -9.44
C LEU A 297 -17.81 -3.05 -9.37
N ALA A 298 -18.74 -2.90 -10.32
CA ALA A 298 -19.61 -1.73 -10.39
C ALA A 298 -20.97 -1.94 -9.69
N SER A 299 -21.55 -3.13 -9.84
CA SER A 299 -22.94 -3.42 -9.45
C SER A 299 -23.10 -3.99 -8.04
N VAL A 300 -22.07 -4.65 -7.50
CA VAL A 300 -22.05 -5.08 -6.09
C VAL A 300 -21.58 -3.90 -5.24
N LYS A 301 -22.30 -3.62 -4.16
CA LYS A 301 -21.95 -2.59 -3.19
C LYS A 301 -21.53 -3.24 -1.88
N VAL A 302 -20.54 -2.67 -1.23
CA VAL A 302 -20.01 -3.09 0.06
C VAL A 302 -20.26 -1.96 1.06
N GLU A 303 -20.66 -2.33 2.27
CA GLU A 303 -20.88 -1.41 3.38
C GLU A 303 -20.26 -2.00 4.66
N PRO A 304 -19.37 -1.28 5.35
CA PRO A 304 -18.71 -1.76 6.55
C PRO A 304 -19.49 -1.41 7.83
N PHE A 305 -19.43 -2.31 8.82
CA PHE A 305 -20.14 -2.22 10.10
C PHE A 305 -19.19 -2.48 11.28
N ASP A 306 -19.43 -1.86 12.43
CA ASP A 306 -18.77 -2.20 13.71
C ASP A 306 -19.46 -3.37 14.44
N LEU A 307 -18.90 -3.82 15.56
CA LEU A 307 -19.49 -4.84 16.45
C LEU A 307 -20.90 -4.51 16.96
N SER A 308 -21.30 -3.23 16.93
CA SER A 308 -22.64 -2.78 17.35
C SER A 308 -23.61 -2.66 16.17
N GLU A 309 -23.24 -3.19 15.00
CA GLU A 309 -24.00 -3.12 13.75
C GLU A 309 -24.26 -1.67 13.26
N HIS A 310 -23.43 -0.72 13.67
CA HIS A 310 -23.47 0.63 13.10
C HIS A 310 -22.64 0.70 11.82
N VAL A 311 -23.16 1.41 10.83
CA VAL A 311 -22.42 1.70 9.59
C VAL A 311 -21.25 2.61 9.93
N VAL A 312 -20.02 2.13 9.72
CA VAL A 312 -18.79 2.90 9.99
C VAL A 312 -18.26 3.61 8.75
N GLY A 313 -18.76 3.29 7.55
CA GLY A 313 -18.28 3.91 6.32
C GLY A 313 -19.31 3.91 5.20
N ASP A 314 -19.08 4.74 4.18
CA ASP A 314 -20.02 4.86 3.07
C ASP A 314 -20.17 3.54 2.30
N ARG A 315 -21.41 3.27 1.88
CA ARG A 315 -21.72 2.20 0.93
C ARG A 315 -21.07 2.48 -0.43
N LYS A 316 -19.99 1.76 -0.77
CA LYS A 316 -19.20 1.96 -2.00
C LYS A 316 -19.30 0.75 -2.95
N PRO A 317 -19.03 0.92 -4.26
CA PRO A 317 -18.90 -0.21 -5.17
C PRO A 317 -17.78 -1.16 -4.74
N LEU A 318 -17.90 -2.45 -5.08
CA LEU A 318 -16.85 -3.45 -4.83
C LEU A 318 -15.50 -3.04 -5.44
N ARG A 319 -15.50 -2.28 -6.54
CA ARG A 319 -14.31 -1.64 -7.12
C ARG A 319 -13.44 -0.89 -6.11
N SER A 320 -14.05 -0.22 -5.13
CA SER A 320 -13.31 0.51 -4.09
C SER A 320 -12.57 -0.43 -3.15
N TYR A 321 -13.06 -1.67 -2.99
CA TYR A 321 -12.47 -2.68 -2.13
C TYR A 321 -11.53 -3.62 -2.89
N ALA A 322 -11.59 -3.65 -4.22
CA ALA A 322 -10.80 -4.57 -5.02
C ALA A 322 -9.31 -4.16 -5.02
N VAL A 323 -8.45 -5.17 -4.92
CA VAL A 323 -7.02 -5.05 -5.12
C VAL A 323 -6.61 -5.96 -6.26
N VAL A 324 -6.20 -5.39 -7.39
CA VAL A 324 -5.95 -6.16 -8.61
C VAL A 324 -4.75 -5.58 -9.34
N SER A 325 -3.80 -6.41 -9.75
CA SER A 325 -2.71 -6.00 -10.64
C SER A 325 -2.95 -6.53 -12.04
N VAL A 326 -2.79 -5.68 -13.06
CA VAL A 326 -2.98 -6.03 -14.47
C VAL A 326 -1.79 -5.56 -15.31
N PRO A 327 -1.23 -6.43 -16.18
CA PRO A 327 -0.35 -5.98 -17.23
C PRO A 327 -1.17 -5.36 -18.37
N TYR A 328 -0.63 -4.33 -19.01
CA TYR A 328 -1.23 -3.63 -20.13
C TYR A 328 -0.17 -3.38 -21.21
N GLN A 329 -0.39 -3.91 -22.41
CA GLN A 329 0.53 -3.77 -23.54
C GLN A 329 0.36 -2.40 -24.20
N VAL A 330 1.47 -1.71 -24.40
CA VAL A 330 1.55 -0.44 -25.14
C VAL A 330 2.66 -0.58 -26.18
N GLY A 331 2.28 -0.92 -27.42
CA GLY A 331 3.25 -1.34 -28.44
C GLY A 331 3.94 -2.63 -28.01
N ASP A 332 5.28 -2.61 -27.97
CA ASP A 332 6.11 -3.74 -27.50
C ASP A 332 6.41 -3.68 -25.99
N GLU A 333 5.96 -2.63 -25.29
CA GLU A 333 6.20 -2.44 -23.85
C GLU A 333 5.04 -3.00 -23.01
N THR A 334 5.38 -3.78 -21.98
CA THR A 334 4.43 -4.20 -20.95
C THR A 334 4.43 -3.20 -19.80
N ARG A 335 3.35 -2.44 -19.62
CA ARG A 335 3.15 -1.57 -18.46
C ARG A 335 2.37 -2.30 -17.38
N HIS A 336 2.68 -2.03 -16.12
CA HIS A 336 1.99 -2.63 -14.99
C HIS A 336 1.11 -1.60 -14.29
N TYR A 337 -0.14 -1.98 -14.02
CA TYR A 337 -1.10 -1.18 -13.27
C TYR A 337 -1.65 -1.95 -12.08
N THR A 338 -1.96 -1.25 -11.00
CA THR A 338 -2.60 -1.84 -9.83
C THR A 338 -3.79 -1.01 -9.35
N LEU A 339 -4.91 -1.66 -9.08
CA LEU A 339 -6.10 -1.09 -8.47
C LEU A 339 -5.99 -1.30 -6.96
N THR A 340 -6.18 -0.23 -6.19
CA THR A 340 -6.39 -0.27 -4.74
C THR A 340 -7.09 1.03 -4.31
N ALA A 341 -7.87 1.02 -3.23
CA ALA A 341 -8.67 2.19 -2.83
C ALA A 341 -9.66 2.71 -3.89
N GLY A 342 -9.97 1.92 -4.92
CA GLY A 342 -10.71 2.41 -6.08
C GLY A 342 -9.92 3.41 -6.95
N ALA A 343 -8.61 3.50 -6.82
CA ALA A 343 -7.74 4.25 -7.71
C ALA A 343 -6.78 3.29 -8.45
N TRP A 344 -6.50 3.61 -9.71
CA TRP A 344 -5.49 2.91 -10.49
C TRP A 344 -4.14 3.59 -10.30
N PHE A 345 -3.10 2.79 -10.16
CA PHE A 345 -1.72 3.24 -10.06
C PHE A 345 -0.89 2.58 -11.15
N ARG A 346 -0.19 3.38 -11.93
CA ARG A 346 0.85 2.95 -12.86
C ARG A 346 2.13 2.72 -12.06
N ILE A 347 2.79 1.60 -12.33
CA ILE A 347 4.12 1.32 -11.84
C ILE A 347 5.12 1.94 -12.81
N ASP A 348 6.09 2.68 -12.30
CA ASP A 348 7.07 3.37 -13.14
C ASP A 348 7.99 2.38 -13.86
N GLN A 349 8.22 2.61 -15.16
CA GLN A 349 8.95 1.67 -16.00
C GLN A 349 10.44 1.61 -15.62
N GLU A 350 11.03 2.74 -15.23
CA GLU A 350 12.43 2.77 -14.76
C GLU A 350 12.59 1.94 -13.49
N TYR A 351 11.57 1.94 -12.62
CA TYR A 351 11.55 1.12 -11.42
C TYR A 351 11.37 -0.37 -11.74
N VAL A 352 10.53 -0.73 -12.71
CA VAL A 352 10.42 -2.13 -13.20
C VAL A 352 11.77 -2.64 -13.68
N GLU A 353 12.47 -1.84 -14.50
CA GLU A 353 13.79 -2.18 -15.02
C GLU A 353 14.86 -2.28 -13.92
N LEU A 354 14.77 -1.43 -12.90
CA LEU A 354 15.65 -1.49 -11.73
C LEU A 354 15.48 -2.82 -10.98
N VAL A 355 14.24 -3.25 -10.73
CA VAL A 355 13.96 -4.55 -10.10
C VAL A 355 14.50 -5.69 -10.96
N ASP A 356 14.22 -5.67 -12.26
CA ASP A 356 14.62 -6.75 -13.17
C ASP A 356 16.13 -6.85 -13.33
N ARG A 357 16.83 -5.71 -13.37
CA ARG A 357 18.29 -5.66 -13.35
C ARG A 357 18.85 -6.21 -12.04
N TYR A 358 18.30 -5.82 -10.90
CA TYR A 358 18.74 -6.35 -9.61
C TYR A 358 18.59 -7.86 -9.53
N LEU A 359 17.43 -8.41 -9.93
CA LEU A 359 17.20 -9.86 -9.93
C LEU A 359 18.14 -10.60 -10.89
N ARG A 360 18.48 -9.99 -12.03
CA ARG A 360 19.44 -10.56 -12.98
C ARG A 360 20.84 -10.67 -12.38
N ASP A 361 21.31 -9.57 -11.78
CA ASP A 361 22.70 -9.42 -11.36
C ASP A 361 22.98 -10.05 -9.99
N PHE A 362 21.98 -10.11 -9.12
CA PHE A 362 22.18 -10.47 -7.71
C PHE A 362 21.39 -11.69 -7.22
N VAL A 363 20.51 -12.27 -8.02
CA VAL A 363 19.82 -13.52 -7.63
C VAL A 363 20.25 -14.63 -8.57
N ASP A 364 20.92 -15.65 -8.06
CA ASP A 364 21.43 -16.74 -8.88
C ASP A 364 20.28 -17.65 -9.35
N LEU A 365 20.48 -18.32 -10.47
CA LEU A 365 19.63 -19.45 -10.84
C LEU A 365 20.16 -20.71 -10.19
N TRP A 366 19.25 -21.53 -9.68
CA TRP A 366 19.62 -22.80 -9.08
C TRP A 366 20.22 -23.74 -10.15
N PRO A 367 21.33 -24.43 -9.85
CA PRO A 367 22.01 -25.27 -10.84
C PRO A 367 21.12 -26.40 -11.39
N GLU A 368 21.18 -26.62 -12.71
CA GLU A 368 20.36 -27.62 -13.41
C GLU A 368 20.69 -29.06 -12.99
N ASP A 369 21.96 -29.33 -12.63
CA ASP A 369 22.40 -30.62 -12.09
C ASP A 369 21.83 -30.91 -10.68
N GLN A 370 21.36 -29.86 -9.98
CA GLN A 370 20.68 -29.94 -8.68
C GLN A 370 19.16 -29.78 -8.78
N ARG A 371 18.58 -29.94 -9.99
CA ARG A 371 17.16 -29.71 -10.22
C ARG A 371 16.26 -30.54 -9.30
N LEU A 372 15.28 -29.85 -8.71
CA LEU A 372 14.30 -30.47 -7.83
C LEU A 372 13.30 -31.32 -8.64
N PRO A 373 12.83 -32.45 -8.10
CA PRO A 373 11.84 -33.29 -8.77
C PRO A 373 10.55 -32.54 -9.14
N ALA A 374 9.90 -32.92 -10.24
CA ALA A 374 8.67 -32.24 -10.68
C ALA A 374 7.52 -32.39 -9.67
N TRP A 375 6.72 -31.34 -9.49
CA TRP A 375 5.58 -31.34 -8.60
C TRP A 375 4.33 -31.93 -9.27
N ASN A 376 3.92 -33.12 -8.83
CA ASN A 376 2.71 -33.78 -9.30
C ASN A 376 1.72 -34.00 -8.15
N ASP A 377 0.66 -33.18 -8.09
CA ASP A 377 -0.33 -33.23 -7.01
C ASP A 377 -1.00 -34.62 -6.89
N SER A 378 -1.32 -35.25 -8.02
CA SER A 378 -1.97 -36.57 -8.08
C SER A 378 -1.07 -37.69 -7.56
N TYR A 379 0.21 -37.69 -7.96
CA TYR A 379 1.21 -38.63 -7.44
C TYR A 379 1.43 -38.44 -5.94
N LEU A 380 1.68 -37.20 -5.50
CA LEU A 380 1.94 -36.87 -4.09
C LEU A 380 0.76 -37.26 -3.21
N LYS A 381 -0.47 -36.98 -3.64
CA LYS A 381 -1.68 -37.34 -2.90
C LYS A 381 -1.84 -38.85 -2.71
N ALA A 382 -1.43 -39.64 -3.69
CA ALA A 382 -1.53 -41.10 -3.65
C ALA A 382 -0.38 -41.79 -2.91
N HIS A 383 0.84 -41.24 -2.93
CA HIS A 383 2.05 -41.98 -2.50
C HIS A 383 2.77 -41.38 -1.29
N VAL A 384 2.41 -40.17 -0.86
CA VAL A 384 3.15 -39.46 0.19
C VAL A 384 2.18 -38.90 1.22
N GLU A 385 2.30 -39.30 2.48
CA GLU A 385 1.45 -38.78 3.55
C GLU A 385 1.64 -37.27 3.76
N GLY A 386 0.55 -36.58 4.09
CA GLY A 386 0.57 -35.15 4.42
C GLY A 386 -0.80 -34.51 4.23
N ARG A 387 -1.06 -33.38 4.90
CA ARG A 387 -2.35 -32.70 4.78
C ARG A 387 -2.41 -31.77 3.57
N TYR A 388 -1.28 -31.21 3.17
CA TYR A 388 -1.17 -30.20 2.12
C TYR A 388 -0.17 -30.61 1.05
N GLY A 389 -0.29 -30.03 -0.16
CA GLY A 389 0.61 -30.33 -1.27
C GLY A 389 2.08 -30.02 -0.95
N GLU A 390 2.34 -28.87 -0.32
CA GLU A 390 3.69 -28.43 0.12
C GLU A 390 4.31 -29.44 1.07
N GLU A 391 3.58 -29.85 2.11
CA GLU A 391 4.03 -30.85 3.08
C GLU A 391 4.38 -32.19 2.40
N ARG A 392 3.54 -32.67 1.47
CA ARG A 392 3.78 -33.92 0.75
C ARG A 392 5.01 -33.81 -0.16
N TYR A 393 5.16 -32.69 -0.87
CA TYR A 393 6.30 -32.46 -1.73
C TYR A 393 7.61 -32.40 -0.93
N ASN A 394 7.64 -31.63 0.16
CA ASN A 394 8.81 -31.49 1.01
C ASN A 394 9.25 -32.85 1.60
N ARG A 395 8.31 -33.64 2.13
CA ARG A 395 8.60 -35.01 2.61
C ARG A 395 9.19 -35.92 1.52
N TRP A 396 8.63 -35.85 0.31
CA TRP A 396 9.09 -36.66 -0.81
C TRP A 396 10.52 -36.30 -1.23
N VAL A 397 10.78 -35.02 -1.45
CA VAL A 397 12.11 -34.52 -1.84
C VAL A 397 13.13 -34.80 -0.75
N ALA A 398 12.78 -34.59 0.53
CA ALA A 398 13.67 -34.91 1.66
C ALA A 398 14.14 -36.37 1.62
N ARG A 399 13.23 -37.32 1.39
CA ARG A 399 13.56 -38.74 1.28
C ARG A 399 14.41 -39.06 0.05
N GLU A 400 14.01 -38.56 -1.12
CA GLU A 400 14.67 -38.89 -2.39
C GLU A 400 16.08 -38.30 -2.48
N ARG A 401 16.25 -37.05 -2.02
CA ARG A 401 17.52 -36.32 -2.07
C ARG A 401 18.36 -36.46 -0.79
N ARG A 402 17.84 -37.14 0.24
CA ARG A 402 18.43 -37.24 1.58
C ARG A 402 18.73 -35.87 2.18
N TYR A 403 17.78 -34.95 2.03
CA TYR A 403 17.82 -33.64 2.69
C TYR A 403 17.16 -33.73 4.07
N VAL A 404 17.49 -32.79 4.95
CA VAL A 404 16.78 -32.69 6.24
C VAL A 404 15.47 -31.95 6.01
N LEU A 405 14.37 -32.59 6.41
CA LEU A 405 13.04 -31.98 6.41
C LEU A 405 12.89 -31.06 7.62
N LEU A 406 12.67 -29.77 7.38
CA LEU A 406 12.43 -28.74 8.39
C LEU A 406 11.06 -28.05 8.23
N ASP A 407 10.28 -28.43 7.21
CA ASP A 407 8.88 -28.03 7.04
C ASP A 407 8.13 -28.13 8.37
N ARG A 408 7.60 -27.00 8.85
CA ARG A 408 6.88 -26.89 10.15
C ARG A 408 7.69 -27.20 11.41
N ASP A 409 8.99 -27.43 11.32
CA ASP A 409 9.89 -27.54 12.48
C ASP A 409 10.26 -26.14 13.01
N LEU A 410 9.24 -25.45 13.53
CA LEU A 410 9.35 -24.08 14.02
C LEU A 410 10.43 -23.99 15.11
N TYR A 411 11.40 -23.10 14.91
CA TYR A 411 12.21 -22.60 16.01
C TYR A 411 11.32 -21.83 16.98
N ARG A 412 11.49 -22.11 18.27
CA ARG A 412 10.76 -21.46 19.36
C ARG A 412 11.79 -20.73 20.21
N GLY A 413 11.81 -19.41 20.07
CA GLY A 413 12.68 -18.53 20.86
C GLY A 413 11.98 -18.09 22.13
N ARG A 414 11.80 -16.78 22.28
CA ARG A 414 11.03 -16.21 23.40
C ARG A 414 9.54 -16.52 23.31
N ALA A 415 8.79 -16.25 24.39
CA ALA A 415 7.35 -16.46 24.42
C ALA A 415 6.65 -15.81 23.20
N GLY A 416 5.88 -16.60 22.46
CA GLY A 416 5.17 -16.18 21.25
C GLY A 416 6.01 -16.16 19.96
N GLU A 417 7.34 -16.22 20.05
CA GLU A 417 8.22 -16.26 18.88
C GLU A 417 8.26 -17.66 18.28
N ARG A 418 7.71 -17.77 17.07
CA ARG A 418 7.76 -18.99 16.26
C ARG A 418 8.26 -18.60 14.89
N VAL A 419 9.40 -19.18 14.50
CA VAL A 419 10.04 -18.88 13.21
C VAL A 419 10.27 -20.18 12.47
N GLU A 420 9.74 -20.26 11.26
CA GLU A 420 10.06 -21.35 10.35
C GLU A 420 11.44 -21.11 9.73
N ILE A 421 12.29 -22.15 9.73
CA ILE A 421 13.70 -21.98 9.33
C ILE A 421 13.84 -22.01 7.80
N CYS A 422 13.43 -23.11 7.22
CA CYS A 422 13.28 -23.40 5.81
C CYS A 422 12.49 -24.70 5.72
N ASP A 423 12.19 -25.17 4.52
CA ASP A 423 11.47 -26.43 4.34
C ASP A 423 12.41 -27.61 4.22
N LEU A 424 13.54 -27.42 3.53
CA LEU A 424 14.58 -28.44 3.34
C LEU A 424 15.97 -27.84 3.56
N LEU A 425 16.84 -28.60 4.22
CA LEU A 425 18.25 -28.26 4.41
C LEU A 425 19.16 -29.28 3.73
N THR A 426 20.13 -28.79 2.95
CA THR A 426 21.14 -29.62 2.28
C THR A 426 22.45 -29.67 3.06
N LYS A 427 23.28 -30.69 2.79
CA LYS A 427 24.64 -30.80 3.35
C LYS A 427 25.55 -29.63 2.93
N ASP A 428 25.26 -29.03 1.79
CA ASP A 428 26.03 -27.94 1.18
C ASP A 428 25.57 -26.55 1.68
N LYS A 429 24.94 -26.50 2.86
CA LYS A 429 24.49 -25.26 3.54
C LYS A 429 23.46 -24.46 2.74
N GLN A 430 22.56 -25.14 2.04
CA GLN A 430 21.47 -24.49 1.29
C GLN A 430 20.15 -24.63 2.05
N LEU A 431 19.48 -23.49 2.28
CA LEU A 431 18.20 -23.36 2.96
C LEU A 431 17.10 -23.23 1.92
N ILE A 432 16.41 -24.33 1.63
CA ILE A 432 15.40 -24.36 0.58
C ILE A 432 14.03 -24.08 1.20
N CYS A 433 13.40 -23.01 0.73
CA CYS A 433 12.01 -22.69 1.03
C CYS A 433 11.17 -22.93 -0.23
N VAL A 434 10.10 -23.69 -0.10
CA VAL A 434 9.29 -24.26 -1.18
C VAL A 434 7.89 -23.65 -1.15
N LYS A 435 7.43 -23.13 -2.29
CA LYS A 435 6.07 -22.61 -2.44
C LYS A 435 5.51 -22.83 -3.82
N ARG A 436 4.19 -22.96 -3.93
CA ARG A 436 3.51 -22.82 -5.22
C ARG A 436 3.32 -21.35 -5.59
N MET A 437 3.44 -21.03 -6.87
CA MET A 437 3.19 -19.69 -7.43
C MET A 437 1.69 -19.37 -7.46
N ASP A 438 1.11 -19.20 -6.28
CA ASP A 438 -0.33 -19.08 -6.06
C ASP A 438 -0.76 -17.64 -5.69
N GLY A 439 0.10 -16.65 -5.93
CA GLY A 439 -0.20 -15.22 -5.75
C GLY A 439 0.96 -14.44 -5.14
N SER A 440 0.96 -13.12 -5.32
CA SER A 440 2.04 -12.24 -4.84
C SER A 440 2.16 -12.19 -3.31
N ASP A 441 1.05 -12.35 -2.57
CA ASP A 441 1.05 -12.45 -1.10
C ASP A 441 1.81 -13.69 -0.63
N LYS A 442 1.56 -14.85 -1.26
CA LYS A 442 2.24 -16.11 -0.93
C LYS A 442 3.73 -16.07 -1.24
N MET A 443 4.11 -15.42 -2.35
CA MET A 443 5.52 -15.22 -2.70
C MET A 443 6.21 -14.32 -1.68
N SER A 444 5.59 -13.21 -1.28
CA SER A 444 6.17 -12.34 -0.24
C SER A 444 6.39 -13.07 1.08
N HIS A 445 5.46 -13.92 1.51
CA HIS A 445 5.65 -14.74 2.71
C HIS A 445 6.83 -15.72 2.59
N LEU A 446 6.99 -16.37 1.43
CA LEU A 446 8.13 -17.24 1.14
C LEU A 446 9.46 -16.48 1.27
N PHE A 447 9.55 -15.29 0.65
CA PHE A 447 10.77 -14.50 0.67
C PHE A 447 11.09 -13.95 2.07
N GLN A 448 10.05 -13.60 2.82
CA GLN A 448 10.17 -13.22 4.22
C GLN A 448 10.73 -14.35 5.08
N GLN A 449 10.25 -15.59 4.92
CA GLN A 449 10.79 -16.77 5.62
C GLN A 449 12.30 -16.89 5.40
N GLY A 450 12.77 -16.80 4.16
CA GLY A 450 14.20 -16.88 3.83
C GLY A 450 15.04 -15.74 4.44
N SER A 451 14.60 -14.50 4.32
CA SER A 451 15.33 -13.34 4.87
C SER A 451 15.35 -13.29 6.40
N VAL A 452 14.26 -13.68 7.07
CA VAL A 452 14.21 -13.81 8.52
C VAL A 452 15.17 -14.90 8.99
N SER A 453 15.19 -16.05 8.29
CA SER A 453 16.10 -17.16 8.57
C SER A 453 17.57 -16.77 8.46
N ALA A 454 17.97 -16.11 7.35
CA ALA A 454 19.33 -15.62 7.15
C ALA A 454 19.77 -14.65 8.27
N ARG A 455 18.91 -13.70 8.65
CA ARG A 455 19.18 -12.77 9.74
C ARG A 455 19.34 -13.50 11.08
N MET A 456 18.40 -14.39 11.41
CA MET A 456 18.41 -15.15 12.66
C MET A 456 19.67 -16.02 12.79
N LEU A 457 20.16 -16.60 11.69
CA LEU A 457 21.41 -17.35 11.68
C LEU A 457 22.63 -16.51 12.02
N MET A 458 22.60 -15.21 11.73
CA MET A 458 23.69 -14.30 12.06
C MET A 458 23.57 -13.74 13.48
N THR A 459 22.35 -13.45 13.93
CA THR A 459 22.12 -12.70 15.18
C THR A 459 21.67 -13.53 16.38
N ASN A 460 21.24 -14.79 16.20
CA ASN A 460 20.72 -15.62 17.28
C ASN A 460 21.47 -16.97 17.38
N GLN A 461 22.26 -17.12 18.44
CA GLN A 461 23.08 -18.32 18.65
C GLN A 461 22.25 -19.59 18.81
N THR A 462 21.17 -19.56 19.59
CA THR A 462 20.33 -20.77 19.80
C THR A 462 19.59 -21.21 18.54
N TYR A 463 19.22 -20.26 17.67
CA TYR A 463 18.66 -20.56 16.36
C TYR A 463 19.71 -21.26 15.47
N ARG A 464 20.92 -20.71 15.46
CA ARG A 464 22.07 -21.28 14.75
C ARG A 464 22.39 -22.69 15.26
N ASP A 465 22.41 -22.89 16.57
CA ASP A 465 22.69 -24.20 17.18
C ASP A 465 21.65 -25.24 16.75
N LYS A 466 20.35 -24.90 16.81
CA LYS A 466 19.27 -25.78 16.33
C LYS A 466 19.47 -26.18 14.87
N LEU A 467 19.80 -25.23 14.00
CA LEU A 467 20.04 -25.53 12.59
C LEU A 467 21.30 -26.39 12.40
N MET A 468 22.38 -26.08 13.11
CA MET A 468 23.63 -26.82 13.01
C MET A 468 23.49 -28.26 13.52
N ASP A 469 22.68 -28.49 14.56
CA ASP A 469 22.38 -29.85 15.02
C ASP A 469 21.61 -30.65 13.97
N ARG A 470 20.72 -29.98 13.23
CA ARG A 470 20.06 -30.57 12.05
C ARG A 470 21.04 -30.85 10.92
N LEU A 471 21.95 -29.93 10.62
CA LEU A 471 22.98 -30.12 9.60
C LEU A 471 23.94 -31.28 9.94
N ARG A 472 24.31 -31.42 11.22
CA ARG A 472 25.20 -32.50 11.70
C ARG A 472 24.60 -33.90 11.60
N GLN A 473 23.28 -34.01 11.42
CA GLN A 473 22.63 -35.28 11.10
C GLN A 473 22.98 -35.75 9.67
N LEU A 474 23.31 -34.83 8.75
CA LEU A 474 23.78 -35.15 7.40
C LEU A 474 25.31 -35.28 7.34
N ASP A 475 26.01 -34.37 8.02
CA ASP A 475 27.47 -34.32 8.06
C ASP A 475 27.95 -34.02 9.49
N PRO A 476 28.36 -35.05 10.26
CA PRO A 476 28.83 -34.86 11.64
C PRO A 476 30.00 -33.89 11.81
N ALA A 477 30.78 -33.64 10.75
CA ALA A 477 31.91 -32.71 10.76
C ALA A 477 31.49 -31.26 10.38
N ALA A 478 30.21 -31.03 10.08
CA ALA A 478 29.73 -29.73 9.64
C ALA A 478 29.97 -28.62 10.67
N ALA A 479 30.70 -27.59 10.24
CA ALA A 479 30.88 -26.33 10.96
C ALA A 479 30.07 -25.21 10.28
N PHE A 480 29.67 -24.20 11.06
CA PHE A 480 28.89 -23.07 10.53
C PHE A 480 29.62 -22.35 9.39
N GLY A 481 30.92 -22.09 9.53
CA GLY A 481 31.74 -21.44 8.51
C GLY A 481 31.37 -19.99 8.24
N GLU A 482 31.73 -19.48 7.07
CA GLU A 482 31.42 -18.11 6.64
C GLU A 482 29.99 -17.99 6.09
N ALA A 483 29.38 -16.82 6.26
CA ALA A 483 28.05 -16.53 5.71
C ALA A 483 27.98 -16.72 4.17
N SER A 484 29.07 -16.44 3.48
CA SER A 484 29.24 -16.60 2.02
C SER A 484 29.10 -18.05 1.53
N GLN A 485 29.22 -19.03 2.44
CA GLN A 485 29.04 -20.45 2.17
C GLN A 485 27.58 -20.88 2.24
N TRP A 486 26.70 -20.05 2.81
CA TRP A 486 25.27 -20.34 2.94
C TRP A 486 24.49 -19.74 1.78
N THR A 487 23.47 -20.48 1.33
CA THR A 487 22.57 -20.04 0.25
C THR A 487 21.13 -20.17 0.68
N VAL A 488 20.33 -19.12 0.53
CA VAL A 488 18.86 -19.21 0.64
C VAL A 488 18.31 -19.49 -0.75
N VAL A 489 17.46 -20.50 -0.85
CA VAL A 489 16.93 -21.02 -2.13
C VAL A 489 15.42 -20.91 -2.11
N PHE A 490 14.88 -20.11 -3.01
CA PHE A 490 13.44 -20.01 -3.20
C PHE A 490 13.02 -20.96 -4.31
N ALA A 491 12.46 -22.09 -3.91
CA ALA A 491 11.99 -23.14 -4.80
C ALA A 491 10.51 -22.95 -5.10
N ILE A 492 10.20 -22.51 -6.32
CA ILE A 492 8.86 -22.07 -6.70
C ILE A 492 8.25 -23.02 -7.73
N ALA A 493 7.14 -23.65 -7.36
CA ALA A 493 6.38 -24.55 -8.22
C ALA A 493 5.39 -23.80 -9.11
N THR A 494 5.51 -23.99 -10.43
CA THR A 494 4.63 -23.36 -11.42
C THR A 494 4.53 -24.19 -12.70
N SER A 495 3.39 -24.10 -13.38
CA SER A 495 3.20 -24.67 -14.72
C SER A 495 3.48 -23.65 -15.84
N LYS A 496 3.76 -22.39 -15.49
CA LYS A 496 4.08 -21.35 -16.48
C LYS A 496 5.44 -21.63 -17.15
N PRO A 497 5.53 -21.58 -18.49
CA PRO A 497 6.81 -21.71 -19.21
C PRO A 497 7.68 -20.47 -19.00
N GLY A 498 9.01 -20.61 -19.06
CA GLY A 498 9.97 -19.50 -18.88
C GLY A 498 10.68 -19.46 -17.52
N ASP A 499 11.58 -18.49 -17.34
CA ASP A 499 12.34 -18.23 -16.11
C ASP A 499 11.44 -17.61 -15.03
N LEU A 500 11.65 -17.97 -13.76
CA LEU A 500 10.95 -17.37 -12.63
C LEU A 500 11.07 -15.84 -12.59
N LYS A 501 12.24 -15.29 -12.94
CA LYS A 501 12.49 -13.85 -12.96
C LYS A 501 11.59 -13.09 -13.96
N ASP A 502 11.13 -13.77 -15.01
CA ASP A 502 10.31 -13.17 -16.07
C ASP A 502 8.81 -13.43 -15.85
N ILE A 503 8.45 -14.58 -15.29
CA ILE A 503 7.04 -15.02 -15.18
C ILE A 503 6.36 -14.66 -13.85
N MET A 504 7.15 -14.28 -12.85
CA MET A 504 6.62 -13.78 -11.58
C MET A 504 5.90 -12.45 -11.78
N TYR A 505 4.83 -12.24 -11.03
CA TYR A 505 4.14 -10.95 -11.00
C TYR A 505 5.07 -9.85 -10.46
N PHE A 506 4.85 -8.61 -10.88
CA PHE A 506 5.69 -7.48 -10.49
C PHE A 506 5.92 -7.39 -8.97
N PHE A 507 4.87 -7.43 -8.16
CA PHE A 507 5.00 -7.34 -6.69
C PHE A 507 5.68 -8.55 -6.06
N SER A 508 5.71 -9.71 -6.73
CA SER A 508 6.55 -10.85 -6.32
C SER A 508 8.02 -10.54 -6.59
N ARG A 509 8.35 -9.94 -7.74
CA ARG A 509 9.73 -9.54 -8.10
C ARG A 509 10.26 -8.44 -7.18
N ALA A 510 9.44 -7.42 -6.89
CA ALA A 510 9.79 -6.35 -5.94
C ALA A 510 10.03 -6.89 -4.53
N ALA A 511 9.15 -7.80 -4.04
CA ALA A 511 9.35 -8.49 -2.77
C ALA A 511 10.66 -9.29 -2.75
N LEU A 512 10.95 -10.02 -3.82
CA LEU A 512 12.19 -10.79 -3.95
C LEU A 512 13.42 -9.88 -3.91
N LYS A 513 13.42 -8.74 -4.61
CA LYS A 513 14.52 -7.76 -4.54
C LYS A 513 14.79 -7.38 -3.09
N MET A 514 13.79 -6.87 -2.38
CA MET A 514 13.92 -6.41 -0.99
C MET A 514 14.45 -7.52 -0.05
N HIS A 515 13.88 -8.71 -0.15
CA HIS A 515 14.30 -9.83 0.70
C HIS A 515 15.67 -10.38 0.31
N ALA A 516 16.03 -10.36 -0.97
CA ALA A 516 17.36 -10.72 -1.44
C ALA A 516 18.42 -9.72 -0.98
N GLU A 517 18.14 -8.41 -0.99
CA GLU A 517 19.00 -7.38 -0.39
C GLU A 517 19.26 -7.67 1.09
N ALA A 518 18.21 -8.01 1.84
CA ALA A 518 18.32 -8.38 3.26
C ALA A 518 19.10 -9.68 3.51
N ILE A 519 18.98 -10.68 2.64
CA ILE A 519 19.77 -11.92 2.74
C ILE A 519 21.24 -11.64 2.42
N LYS A 520 21.50 -10.86 1.36
CA LYS A 520 22.86 -10.49 0.95
C LYS A 520 23.57 -9.60 1.97
N SER A 521 22.86 -8.71 2.66
CA SER A 521 23.46 -7.92 3.75
C SER A 521 23.89 -8.78 4.95
N CYS A 522 23.33 -9.98 5.09
CA CYS A 522 23.81 -11.00 6.05
C CYS A 522 25.04 -11.79 5.53
N GLY A 523 25.47 -11.55 4.29
CA GLY A 523 26.58 -12.25 3.63
C GLY A 523 26.21 -13.54 2.89
N PHE A 524 24.92 -13.89 2.83
CA PHE A 524 24.43 -15.13 2.23
C PHE A 524 24.21 -14.98 0.72
N LYS A 525 24.26 -16.08 -0.02
CA LYS A 525 23.81 -16.15 -1.42
C LYS A 525 22.30 -16.33 -1.51
N VAL A 526 21.72 -15.96 -2.65
CA VAL A 526 20.29 -16.12 -2.94
C VAL A 526 20.13 -16.80 -4.28
N SER A 527 19.31 -17.84 -4.35
CA SER A 527 19.03 -18.55 -5.60
C SER A 527 17.55 -18.81 -5.82
N LEU A 528 17.12 -18.83 -7.09
CA LEU A 528 15.79 -19.25 -7.51
C LEU A 528 15.83 -20.64 -8.14
N ALA A 529 15.00 -21.55 -7.63
CA ALA A 529 14.81 -22.88 -8.20
C ALA A 529 13.39 -22.99 -8.76
N LYS A 530 13.26 -23.19 -10.07
CA LYS A 530 11.95 -23.51 -10.66
C LYS A 530 11.63 -24.98 -10.44
N ILE A 531 10.46 -25.26 -9.88
CA ILE A 531 9.90 -26.61 -9.82
C ILE A 531 8.80 -26.69 -10.89
N ASP A 532 8.92 -27.62 -11.82
CA ASP A 532 7.86 -27.82 -12.82
C ASP A 532 6.64 -28.45 -12.15
N LYS A 533 5.54 -27.70 -12.16
CA LYS A 533 4.26 -28.21 -11.70
C LYS A 533 3.55 -28.88 -12.87
N LEU A 534 3.35 -30.19 -12.75
CA LEU A 534 2.57 -30.94 -13.74
C LEU A 534 1.09 -30.54 -13.67
N PRO A 535 0.38 -30.57 -14.82
CA PRO A 535 -1.07 -30.43 -14.83
C PRO A 535 -1.71 -31.44 -13.87
N ALA A 536 -2.77 -31.00 -13.19
CA ALA A 536 -3.53 -31.85 -12.27
C ALA A 536 -4.31 -32.93 -13.02
#